data_AF-A0AAD1DR66-F1
#
_entry.id   AF-A0AAD1DR66-F1
#
_cell.length_a   1.000
_cell.length_b   1.000
_cell.length_c   1.000
_cell.angle_alpha   90.00
_cell.angle_beta   90.00
_cell.angle_gamma   90.00
#
_symmetry.space_group_name_H-M   'P 1'
#
loop_
_entity.id
_entity.type
_entity.pdbx_description
1 polymer ?
#
loop_
_entity_poly.entity_id
_entity_poly.type
_entity_poly.pdbx_seq_one_letter_code
_entity_poly.pdbx_strand_id
1 'polypeptide(L)' 'MEYQKIKITFGIQPKQIERIEEVIKYWDNTRTEEDKEVLKDGWILYDRNIWIDLGKEFGWEPLTLALYYFKYKNKNS' A
#
# COMPACT_ATOMS: atom_id res chain seq x y z
N MET A 1 -24.52 24.30 -14.72
CA MET A 1 -23.62 23.17 -14.40
C MET A 1 -22.47 23.75 -13.60
N GLU A 2 -22.41 23.47 -12.29
CA GLU A 2 -21.23 23.79 -11.50
C GLU A 2 -20.05 22.96 -12.01
N TYR A 3 -18.98 23.62 -12.43
CA TYR A 3 -17.73 22.94 -12.76
C TYR A 3 -17.15 22.38 -11.47
N GLN A 4 -17.26 21.07 -11.25
CA GLN A 4 -16.46 20.41 -10.23
C GLN A 4 -15.00 20.66 -10.56
N LYS A 5 -14.35 21.49 -9.74
CA LYS A 5 -12.94 21.84 -9.89
C LYS A 5 -12.13 20.55 -9.69
N ILE A 6 -11.74 19.92 -10.78
CA ILE A 6 -10.96 18.68 -10.75
C ILE A 6 -9.65 18.98 -10.02
N LYS A 7 -9.49 18.42 -8.82
CA LYS A 7 -8.26 18.52 -8.06
C LYS A 7 -7.30 17.44 -8.58
N ILE A 8 -6.39 17.84 -9.45
CA ILE A 8 -5.28 16.96 -9.86
C ILE A 8 -4.41 16.71 -8.63
N THR A 9 -4.21 15.44 -8.30
CA THR A 9 -3.34 15.01 -7.21
C THR A 9 -2.13 14.30 -7.81
N PHE A 10 -0.94 14.72 -7.39
CA PHE A 10 0.31 14.11 -7.80
C PHE A 10 0.84 13.24 -6.66
N GLY A 11 1.20 12.00 -6.95
CA GLY A 11 1.68 11.03 -5.97
C GLY A 11 0.56 10.20 -5.33
N ILE A 12 0.93 9.47 -4.28
CA ILE A 12 0.04 8.50 -3.63
C ILE A 12 -1.06 9.22 -2.87
N GLN A 13 -2.30 8.76 -3.04
CA GLN A 13 -3.48 9.37 -2.45
C GLN A 13 -3.77 8.76 -1.07
N PRO A 14 -4.43 9.50 -0.15
CA PRO A 14 -4.78 8.98 1.18
C PRO A 14 -5.55 7.66 1.14
N LYS A 15 -6.55 7.53 0.25
CA LYS A 15 -7.32 6.29 0.08
C LYS A 15 -6.45 5.09 -0.34
N GLN A 16 -5.41 5.32 -1.15
CA GLN A 16 -4.49 4.27 -1.56
C GLN A 16 -3.61 3.85 -0.37
N ILE A 17 -3.16 4.80 0.46
CA ILE A 17 -2.42 4.52 1.69
C ILE A 17 -3.30 3.69 2.64
N GLU A 18 -4.53 4.15 2.92
CA GLU A 18 -5.50 3.44 3.77
C GLU A 18 -5.68 1.99 3.29
N ARG A 19 -5.91 1.82 1.98
CA ARG A 19 -6.08 0.49 1.38
C ARG A 19 -4.84 -0.40 1.48
N ILE A 20 -3.64 0.17 1.31
CA ILE A 20 -2.39 -0.58 1.50
C ILE A 20 -2.27 -1.05 2.96
N GLU A 21 -2.51 -0.16 3.93
CA GLU A 21 -2.45 -0.51 5.36
C GLU A 21 -3.50 -1.56 5.75
N GLU A 22 -4.69 -1.54 5.15
CA GLU A 22 -5.70 -2.59 5.31
C GLU A 22 -5.19 -3.95 4.82
N VAL A 23 -4.56 -3.99 3.65
CA VAL A 23 -3.98 -5.22 3.09
C VAL A 23 -2.86 -5.74 3.98
N ILE A 24 -1.98 -4.86 4.48
CA ILE A 24 -0.93 -5.25 5.43
C ILE A 24 -1.54 -5.90 6.65
N LYS A 25 -2.52 -5.23 7.27
CA LYS A 25 -3.19 -5.71 8.48
C LYS A 25 -3.91 -7.03 8.25
N TYR A 26 -4.52 -7.22 7.08
CA TYR A 26 -5.15 -8.50 6.71
C TYR A 26 -4.12 -9.63 6.76
N TRP A 27 -2.99 -9.47 6.06
CA TRP A 27 -1.96 -10.50 5.98
C TRP A 27 -1.27 -10.75 7.31
N ASP A 28 -1.00 -9.71 8.09
CA ASP A 28 -0.43 -9.83 9.43
C ASP A 28 -1.34 -10.62 10.38
N ASN A 29 -2.67 -10.50 10.22
CA ASN A 29 -3.67 -11.23 11.01
C ASN A 29 -3.91 -12.66 10.54
N THR A 30 -3.64 -12.97 9.26
CA THR A 30 -3.79 -14.33 8.72
C THR A 30 -2.58 -15.24 8.99
N ARG A 31 -1.50 -14.70 9.56
CA ARG A 31 -0.30 -15.46 9.93
C ARG A 31 -0.61 -16.55 10.95
N THR A 32 0.00 -17.71 10.76
CA THR A 32 0.05 -18.77 11.78
C THR A 32 0.92 -18.33 12.97
N GLU A 33 0.87 -19.04 14.09
CA GLU A 33 1.76 -18.76 15.23
C GLU A 33 3.24 -18.97 14.84
N GLU A 34 3.54 -19.98 14.03
CA GLU A 34 4.90 -20.22 13.51
C GLU A 34 5.38 -19.05 12.63
N ASP A 35 4.51 -18.52 11.77
CA ASP A 35 4.84 -17.36 10.94
C ASP A 35 5.16 -16.11 11.78
N LYS A 36 4.50 -15.93 12.92
CA LYS A 36 4.73 -14.77 13.81
C LYS A 36 6.09 -14.82 14.50
N GLU A 37 6.67 -16.00 14.67
CA GLU A 37 8.01 -16.15 15.24
C GLU A 37 9.11 -15.73 14.24
N VAL A 38 8.85 -15.89 12.93
CA VAL A 38 9.83 -15.66 11.87
C VAL A 38 9.64 -14.32 11.16
N LEU A 39 8.38 -13.94 10.90
CA LEU A 39 8.02 -12.78 10.10
C LEU A 39 7.62 -11.60 10.99
N LYS A 40 8.22 -10.43 10.73
CA LYS A 40 7.85 -9.18 11.38
C LYS A 40 6.54 -8.61 10.83
N ASP A 41 5.89 -7.75 11.60
CA ASP A 41 4.73 -6.98 11.13
C ASP A 41 5.08 -6.20 9.86
N GLY A 42 4.16 -6.21 8.89
CA GLY A 42 4.39 -5.59 7.59
C GLY A 42 5.33 -6.37 6.66
N TRP A 43 5.67 -7.64 6.95
CA TRP A 43 6.50 -8.48 6.07
C TRP A 43 6.01 -8.49 4.62
N ILE A 44 4.68 -8.44 4.46
CA ILE A 44 4.00 -8.52 3.18
C ILE A 44 4.32 -7.35 2.25
N LEU A 45 4.80 -6.22 2.78
CA LEU A 45 5.29 -5.08 2.00
C LEU A 45 6.49 -5.43 1.10
N TYR A 46 7.22 -6.49 1.43
CA TYR A 46 8.37 -6.94 0.67
C TYR A 46 8.01 -8.03 -0.35
N ASP A 47 6.75 -8.48 -0.38
CA ASP A 47 6.25 -9.37 -1.42
C ASP A 47 5.90 -8.57 -2.69
N ARG A 48 6.47 -8.97 -3.82
CA ARG A 48 6.26 -8.29 -5.12
C ARG A 48 4.80 -8.38 -5.59
N ASN A 49 4.11 -9.48 -5.35
CA ASN A 49 2.78 -9.74 -5.89
C ASN A 49 1.75 -8.76 -5.32
N ILE A 50 1.94 -8.34 -4.08
CA ILE A 50 1.08 -7.36 -3.41
C ILE A 50 1.07 -6.03 -4.16
N TRP A 51 2.25 -5.57 -4.58
CA TRP A 51 2.35 -4.35 -5.38
C TRP A 51 1.79 -4.52 -6.79
N ILE A 52 1.90 -5.71 -7.37
CA ILE A 52 1.30 -6.01 -8.67
C ILE A 52 -0.22 -5.90 -8.60
N ASP A 53 -0.82 -6.48 -7.55
CA ASP A 53 -2.27 -6.51 -7.41
C ASP A 53 -2.85 -5.14 -7.02
N LEU A 54 -2.20 -4.44 -6.08
CA LEU A 54 -2.56 -3.06 -5.74
C LEU A 54 -2.34 -2.09 -6.90
N GLY A 55 -1.28 -2.30 -7.70
CA GLY A 55 -1.03 -1.53 -8.92
C GLY A 55 -2.17 -1.68 -9.93
N LYS A 56 -2.66 -2.91 -10.15
CA LYS A 56 -3.85 -3.16 -10.98
C LYS A 56 -5.10 -2.50 -10.40
N GLU A 57 -5.32 -2.63 -9.08
CA GLU A 57 -6.47 -2.04 -8.38
C GLU A 57 -6.51 -0.50 -8.54
N PHE A 58 -5.34 0.15 -8.46
CA PHE A 58 -5.23 1.60 -8.50
C PHE A 58 -4.97 2.19 -9.89
N GLY A 59 -4.76 1.34 -10.90
CA GLY A 59 -4.31 1.80 -12.22
C GLY A 59 -2.92 2.45 -12.20
N TRP A 60 -2.02 1.92 -11.36
CA TRP A 60 -0.65 2.41 -11.18
C TRP A 60 0.38 1.34 -11.53
N GLU A 61 1.55 1.78 -12.00
CA GLU A 61 2.69 0.90 -12.18
C GLU A 61 3.17 0.41 -10.79
N PRO A 62 3.33 -0.92 -10.58
CA PRO A 62 3.61 -1.52 -9.27
C PRO A 62 4.84 -0.97 -8.55
N LEU A 63 5.98 -0.84 -9.23
CA LEU A 63 7.21 -0.36 -8.62
C LEU A 63 7.05 1.10 -8.18
N THR A 64 6.42 1.92 -9.00
CA THR A 64 6.12 3.33 -8.70
C THR A 64 5.23 3.41 -7.46
N LEU A 65 4.17 2.62 -7.37
CA LEU A 65 3.30 2.56 -6.18
C LEU A 65 4.10 2.24 -4.91
N ALA A 66 4.92 1.18 -4.97
CA ALA A 66 5.77 0.76 -3.85
C ALA A 66 6.70 1.90 -3.40
N LEU A 67 7.43 2.52 -4.34
CA LEU A 67 8.38 3.59 -4.03
C LEU A 67 7.71 4.81 -3.39
N TYR A 68 6.53 5.20 -3.88
CA TYR A 68 5.78 6.30 -3.28
C TYR A 68 5.28 5.96 -1.87
N TYR A 69 4.83 4.73 -1.64
CA TYR A 69 4.42 4.29 -0.31
C TYR A 69 5.59 4.22 0.67
N PHE A 70 6.74 3.64 0.30
CA PHE A 70 7.93 3.62 1.17
C PHE A 70 8.45 5.02 1.47
N LYS A 71 8.40 5.93 0.49
CA LYS A 71 8.70 7.35 0.71
C LYS A 71 7.72 8.00 1.71
N TYR A 72 6.45 7.62 1.69
CA TYR A 72 5.48 8.04 2.69
C TYR A 72 5.83 7.46 4.08
N LYS A 73 6.11 6.16 4.22
CA LYS A 73 6.47 5.54 5.51
C LYS A 73 7.72 6.19 6.11
N ASN A 74 8.79 6.39 5.32
CA ASN A 74 10.03 7.02 5.80
C ASN A 74 9.84 8.46 6.30
N LYS A 75 8.83 9.18 5.82
CA LYS A 75 8.52 10.54 6.29
C LYS A 75 7.69 10.56 7.57
N ASN A 76 7.03 9.47 7.91
CA ASN A 76 6.09 9.36 9.03
C ASN A 76 6.51 8.27 10.04
N SER A 77 7.78 7.86 10.01
CA SER A 77 8.38 6.91 10.97
C SER A 77 9.20 7.64 12.03
#